data_AF-A0A3B8IPB6-F1
#
_entry.id   AF-A0A3B8IPB6-F1
#
_cell.length_a   1.000
_cell.length_b   1.000
_cell.length_c   1.000
_cell.angle_alpha   90.00
_cell.angle_beta   90.00
_cell.angle_gamma   90.00
#
_symmetry.space_group_name_H-M   'P 1'
#
loop_
_entity.id
_entity.type
_entity.pdbx_description
1 polymer ?
#
loop_
_entity_poly.entity_id
_entity_poly.type
_entity_poly.pdbx_seq_one_letter_code
_entity_poly.pdbx_strand_id
1 'polypeptide(L)'
;MNEKPGARSSVFQKELEFLEEARKVADAKDPSMDHLRHGYVDVLSKYERLLGEAKLLTSVSDRLHHKLNQANDKLKEQSEEINNINEDLKVNNQILQDTIDQLLRARVSRRAGTIVLIIAILLFLVSEGILEPLIEKETGDFYVGLGVKLVIALLLRPIDFLTEKYLMRRALRTAQAQ
;
A
#
# COMPACT_ATOMS: atom_id res chain seq x y z
N MET A 1 1.01 -0.38 29.79
CA MET A 1 1.72 0.90 29.98
C MET A 1 1.84 1.12 31.49
N ASN A 2 2.98 0.77 32.08
CA ASN A 2 3.18 0.82 33.55
C ASN A 2 3.73 2.19 33.95
N GLU A 3 2.89 3.08 34.46
CA GLU A 3 3.36 4.27 35.17
C GLU A 3 3.95 3.84 36.53
N LYS A 4 5.26 4.05 36.72
CA LYS A 4 5.93 3.81 38.00
C LYS A 4 5.38 4.79 39.06
N PRO A 5 4.80 4.31 40.17
CA PRO A 5 4.23 5.18 41.21
C PRO A 5 5.27 5.82 42.15
N GLY A 6 6.57 5.67 41.88
CA GLY A 6 7.65 6.12 42.78
C GLY A 6 8.27 7.48 42.45
N ALA A 7 8.09 8.03 41.25
CA ALA A 7 8.83 9.23 40.81
C ALA A 7 8.24 10.55 41.33
N ARG A 8 6.93 10.62 41.65
CA ARG A 8 6.31 11.83 42.20
C ARG A 8 6.61 12.04 43.69
N SER A 9 6.88 10.96 44.44
CA SER A 9 7.06 11.03 45.89
C SER A 9 8.37 11.71 46.30
N SER A 10 9.46 11.51 45.54
CA SER A 10 10.77 12.08 45.90
C SER A 10 10.93 13.55 45.48
N VAL A 11 10.08 14.06 44.60
CA VAL A 11 10.19 15.44 44.07
C VAL A 11 9.71 16.47 45.09
N PHE A 12 8.80 16.09 46.00
CA PHE A 12 8.24 16.98 47.03
C PHE A 12 8.72 16.67 48.45
N GLN A 13 9.68 15.75 48.59
CA GLN A 13 10.18 15.31 49.89
C GLN A 13 10.82 16.46 50.67
N LYS A 14 11.58 17.33 49.97
CA LYS A 14 12.25 18.49 50.55
C LYS A 14 11.27 19.61 50.92
N GLU A 15 10.20 19.75 50.14
CA GLU A 15 9.11 20.69 50.37
C GLU A 15 8.29 20.28 51.60
N LEU A 16 8.04 18.97 51.78
CA LEU A 16 7.38 18.41 52.96
C LEU A 16 8.23 18.60 54.23
N GLU A 17 9.54 18.29 54.17
CA GLU A 17 10.47 18.50 55.28
C GLU A 17 10.54 19.98 55.71
N PHE A 18 10.55 20.89 54.75
CA PHE A 18 10.53 22.32 55.04
C PHE A 18 9.20 22.81 55.63
N LEU A 19 8.06 22.25 55.18
CA LEU A 19 6.75 22.60 55.72
C LEU A 19 6.62 22.17 57.18
N GLU A 20 7.18 21.02 57.54
CA GLU A 20 7.31 20.59 58.94
C GLU A 20 8.23 21.51 59.75
N GLU A 21 9.33 21.99 59.18
CA GLU A 21 10.26 22.91 59.84
C GLU A 21 9.62 24.29 60.08
N ALA A 22 8.94 24.85 59.08
CA ALA A 22 8.19 26.10 59.22
C ALA A 22 7.04 25.98 60.24
N ARG A 23 6.38 24.81 60.31
CA ARG A 23 5.34 24.52 61.31
C ARG A 23 5.90 24.48 62.73
N LYS A 24 7.09 23.91 62.93
CA LYS A 24 7.78 23.89 64.23
C LYS A 24 8.18 25.30 64.71
N VAL A 25 8.54 26.20 63.79
CA VAL A 25 8.82 27.61 64.10
C VAL A 25 7.54 28.37 64.47
N ALA A 26 6.40 28.04 63.84
CA ALA A 26 5.10 28.64 64.13
C ALA A 26 4.47 28.18 65.46
N ASP A 27 4.69 26.92 65.86
CA ASP A 27 4.19 26.35 67.12
C ASP A 27 5.06 26.69 68.35
N ALA A 28 6.18 27.41 68.17
CA ALA A 28 7.05 27.82 69.27
C ALA A 28 6.38 28.93 70.11
N LYS A 29 6.31 28.72 71.44
CA LYS A 29 5.50 29.52 72.38
C LYS A 29 5.95 30.98 72.59
N ASP A 30 7.17 31.36 72.18
CA ASP A 30 7.63 32.75 72.20
C ASP A 30 8.86 32.92 71.27
N PRO A 31 8.67 32.99 69.95
CA PRO A 31 9.78 33.10 69.01
C PRO A 31 10.34 34.53 69.06
N SER A 32 11.66 34.66 69.20
CA SER A 32 12.32 35.96 68.96
C SER A 32 11.90 36.49 67.59
N MET A 33 11.57 37.78 67.51
CA MET A 33 11.13 38.47 66.27
C MET A 33 12.09 38.25 65.10
N ASP A 34 13.39 38.07 65.37
CA ASP A 34 14.39 37.77 64.34
C ASP A 34 14.23 36.35 63.75
N HIS A 35 13.91 35.34 64.56
CA HIS A 35 13.68 33.98 64.08
C HIS A 35 12.42 33.87 63.23
N LEU A 36 11.35 34.57 63.61
CA LEU A 36 10.12 34.69 62.83
C LEU A 36 10.37 35.37 61.48
N ARG A 37 11.12 36.47 61.49
CA ARG A 37 11.46 37.21 60.26
C ARG A 37 12.32 36.37 59.32
N HIS A 38 13.32 35.66 59.82
CA HIS A 38 14.14 34.77 59.02
C HIS A 38 13.35 33.60 58.41
N GLY A 39 12.53 32.91 59.23
CA GLY A 39 11.67 31.83 58.72
C GLY A 39 10.70 32.30 57.63
N TYR A 40 10.12 33.50 57.80
CA TYR A 40 9.22 34.07 56.79
C TYR A 40 9.94 34.43 55.48
N VAL A 41 11.16 34.99 55.55
CA VAL A 41 11.99 35.27 54.37
C VAL A 41 12.36 33.98 53.63
N ASP A 42 12.69 32.92 54.36
CA ASP A 42 13.02 31.62 53.77
C ASP A 42 11.81 30.98 53.09
N VAL A 43 10.62 31.08 53.67
CA VAL A 43 9.36 30.62 53.04
C VAL A 43 9.08 31.41 51.76
N LEU A 44 9.20 32.73 51.81
CA LEU A 44 8.96 33.59 50.64
C LEU A 44 9.92 33.27 49.49
N SER A 45 11.21 33.13 49.77
CA SER A 45 12.22 32.83 48.74
C SER A 45 11.99 31.46 48.08
N LYS A 46 11.59 30.45 48.85
CA LYS A 46 11.27 29.12 48.31
C LYS A 46 9.97 29.12 47.50
N TYR A 47 8.95 29.85 47.93
CA TYR A 47 7.71 30.01 47.16
C TYR A 47 7.95 30.75 45.84
N GLU A 48 8.80 31.78 45.84
CA GLU A 48 9.20 32.48 44.63
C GLU A 48 9.91 31.54 43.64
N ARG A 49 10.82 30.68 44.13
CA ARG A 49 11.47 29.66 43.30
C ARG A 49 10.47 28.66 42.72
N LEU A 50 9.56 28.15 43.54
CA LEU A 50 8.54 27.18 43.12
C LEU A 50 7.60 27.79 42.06
N LEU A 51 7.21 29.06 42.24
CA LEU A 51 6.40 29.78 41.27
C LEU A 51 7.14 29.95 39.93
N GLY A 52 8.45 30.23 39.99
CA GLY A 52 9.32 30.26 38.80
C GLY A 52 9.37 28.91 38.08
N GLU A 53 9.54 27.82 38.82
CA GLU A 53 9.56 26.45 38.28
C GLU A 53 8.22 26.05 37.68
N ALA A 54 7.09 26.37 38.33
CA ALA A 54 5.75 26.11 37.80
C ALA A 54 5.48 26.88 36.50
N LYS A 55 5.95 28.13 36.40
CA LYS A 55 5.85 28.93 35.16
C LYS A 55 6.67 28.33 34.02
N LEU A 56 7.89 27.85 34.33
CA LEU A 56 8.73 27.15 33.35
C LEU A 56 8.06 25.85 32.88
N LEU A 57 7.56 25.03 33.81
CA LEU A 57 6.87 23.78 33.48
C LEU A 57 5.66 24.04 32.57
N THR A 58 4.86 25.05 32.88
CA THR A 58 3.70 25.43 32.07
C THR A 58 4.13 25.86 30.66
N SER A 59 5.12 26.75 30.55
CA SER A 59 5.61 27.20 29.23
C SER A 59 6.24 26.09 28.39
N VAL A 60 6.93 25.14 29.02
CA VAL A 60 7.47 23.95 28.36
C VAL A 60 6.33 23.03 27.92
N SER A 61 5.32 22.84 28.77
CA SER A 61 4.14 22.03 28.47
C SER A 61 3.37 22.61 27.27
N ASP A 62 3.12 23.92 27.25
CA ASP A 62 2.47 24.61 26.14
C ASP A 62 3.26 24.43 24.84
N ARG A 63 4.59 24.57 24.90
CA ARG A 63 5.46 24.38 23.75
C ARG A 63 5.46 22.93 23.25
N LEU A 64 5.40 21.95 24.15
CA LEU A 64 5.32 20.54 23.79
C LEU A 64 3.97 20.21 23.17
N HIS A 65 2.87 20.70 23.73
CA HIS A 65 1.53 20.56 23.14
C HIS A 65 1.48 21.15 21.74
N HIS A 66 2.05 22.35 21.55
CA HIS A 66 2.11 22.96 20.23
C HIS A 66 2.93 22.13 19.22
N LYS A 67 4.10 21.64 19.62
CA LYS A 67 4.93 20.76 18.77
C LYS A 67 4.25 19.43 18.45
N LEU A 68 3.55 18.86 19.41
CA LEU A 68 2.83 17.60 19.25
C LEU A 68 1.68 17.78 18.27
N ASN A 69 0.90 18.86 18.39
CA ASN A 69 -0.16 19.18 17.44
C ASN A 69 0.41 19.41 16.03
N GLN A 70 1.48 20.19 15.91
CA GLN A 70 2.13 20.43 14.61
C GLN A 70 2.68 19.15 13.97
N ALA A 71 3.26 18.24 14.77
CA ALA A 71 3.72 16.95 14.28
C ALA A 71 2.55 16.05 13.84
N ASN A 72 1.45 16.07 14.59
CA ASN A 72 0.26 15.31 14.28
C ASN A 72 -0.41 15.80 12.98
N ASP A 73 -0.51 17.12 12.80
CA ASP A 73 -1.04 17.73 11.58
C ASP A 73 -0.20 17.34 10.36
N LYS A 74 1.13 17.40 10.47
CA LYS A 74 2.06 16.95 9.41
C LYS A 74 1.92 15.46 9.10
N LEU A 75 1.78 14.62 10.12
CA LEU A 75 1.58 13.18 9.92
C LEU A 75 0.27 12.90 9.21
N LYS A 76 -0.79 13.65 9.53
CA LYS A 76 -2.08 13.54 8.87
C LYS A 76 -1.98 13.94 7.39
N GLU A 77 -1.32 15.06 7.09
CA GLU A 77 -1.07 15.53 5.72
C GLU A 77 -0.26 14.50 4.91
N GLN A 78 0.84 14.00 5.48
CA GLN A 78 1.65 12.96 4.83
C GLN A 78 0.88 11.65 4.63
N SER A 79 0.02 11.27 5.58
CA SER A 79 -0.81 10.08 5.44
C SER A 79 -1.81 10.22 4.30
N GLU A 80 -2.39 11.41 4.13
CA GLU A 80 -3.32 11.70 3.05
C GLU A 80 -2.60 11.70 1.69
N GLU A 81 -1.41 12.29 1.61
CA GLU A 81 -0.57 12.27 0.41
C GLU A 81 -0.17 10.84 0.01
N ILE A 82 0.27 10.02 0.97
CA ILE A 82 0.61 8.61 0.72
C ILE A 82 -0.61 7.83 0.22
N ASN A 83 -1.81 8.08 0.76
CA ASN A 83 -3.02 7.42 0.30
C ASN A 83 -3.33 7.79 -1.14
N ASN A 84 -3.26 9.07 -1.50
CA ASN A 84 -3.47 9.54 -2.87
C ASN A 84 -2.47 8.91 -3.85
N ILE A 85 -1.17 8.89 -3.49
CA ILE A 85 -0.13 8.25 -4.30
C ILE A 85 -0.41 6.75 -4.48
N ASN A 86 -0.85 6.06 -3.43
CA ASN A 86 -1.17 4.63 -3.52
C ASN A 86 -2.37 4.36 -4.44
N GLU A 87 -3.39 5.22 -4.41
CA GLU A 87 -4.54 5.12 -5.32
C GLU A 87 -4.11 5.31 -6.77
N ASP A 88 -3.30 6.34 -7.05
CA ASP A 88 -2.73 6.59 -8.39
C ASP A 88 -1.86 5.41 -8.85
N LEU A 89 -1.02 4.86 -7.97
CA LEU A 89 -0.18 3.72 -8.28
C LEU A 89 -1.03 2.48 -8.62
N LYS A 90 -2.15 2.29 -7.92
CA LYS A 90 -3.08 1.17 -8.17
C LYS A 90 -3.76 1.32 -9.53
N VAL A 91 -4.24 2.50 -9.86
CA VAL A 91 -4.84 2.81 -11.17
C VAL A 91 -3.82 2.58 -12.29
N ASN A 92 -2.60 3.11 -12.13
CA ASN A 92 -1.54 2.95 -13.13
C ASN A 92 -1.14 1.47 -13.32
N ASN A 93 -1.04 0.69 -12.24
CA ASN A 93 -0.77 -0.74 -12.34
C ASN A 93 -1.86 -1.49 -13.11
N GLN A 94 -3.14 -1.14 -12.91
CA GLN A 94 -4.25 -1.72 -13.67
C GLN A 94 -4.14 -1.37 -15.16
N ILE A 95 -3.90 -0.09 -15.49
CA ILE A 95 -3.70 0.35 -16.88
C ILE A 95 -2.53 -0.39 -17.54
N LEU A 96 -1.42 -0.56 -16.82
CA LEU A 96 -0.25 -1.30 -17.30
C LEU A 96 -0.58 -2.76 -17.58
N GLN A 97 -1.31 -3.43 -16.68
CA GLN A 97 -1.76 -4.81 -16.88
C GLN A 97 -2.68 -4.93 -18.10
N ASP A 98 -3.66 -4.04 -18.23
CA ASP A 98 -4.57 -4.01 -19.38
C ASP A 98 -3.80 -3.78 -20.69
N THR A 99 -2.80 -2.88 -20.67
CA THR A 99 -1.96 -2.59 -21.84
C THR A 99 -1.12 -3.80 -22.23
N ILE A 100 -0.51 -4.49 -21.24
CA ILE A 100 0.26 -5.71 -21.46
C ILE A 100 -0.64 -6.79 -22.06
N ASP A 101 -1.85 -6.98 -21.52
CA ASP A 101 -2.81 -7.97 -22.01
C ASP A 101 -3.26 -7.66 -23.45
N GLN A 102 -3.50 -6.40 -23.77
CA GLN A 102 -3.84 -5.97 -25.13
C GLN A 102 -2.68 -6.22 -26.12
N LEU A 103 -1.46 -5.85 -25.75
CA LEU A 103 -0.27 -6.06 -26.58
C LEU A 103 0.01 -7.56 -26.79
N LEU A 104 -0.14 -8.36 -25.72
CA LEU A 104 0.07 -9.80 -25.77
C LEU A 104 -1.01 -10.47 -26.63
N ARG A 105 -2.28 -10.10 -26.47
CA ARG A 105 -3.37 -10.59 -27.33
C ARG A 105 -3.12 -10.24 -28.79
N ALA A 106 -2.76 -8.99 -29.11
CA ALA A 106 -2.48 -8.58 -30.48
C ALA A 106 -1.30 -9.37 -31.10
N ARG A 107 -0.22 -9.59 -30.33
CA ARG A 107 0.94 -10.36 -30.77
C ARG A 107 0.59 -11.83 -30.98
N VAL A 108 -0.16 -12.45 -30.07
CA VAL A 108 -0.61 -13.85 -30.18
C VAL A 108 -1.54 -14.03 -31.36
N SER A 109 -2.53 -13.15 -31.52
CA SER A 109 -3.50 -13.20 -32.62
C SER A 109 -2.80 -13.12 -33.99
N ARG A 110 -1.82 -12.22 -34.15
CA ARG A 110 -0.98 -12.17 -35.37
C ARG A 110 -0.23 -13.48 -35.63
N ARG A 111 0.38 -14.08 -34.60
CA ARG A 111 1.11 -15.35 -34.75
C ARG A 111 0.17 -16.52 -35.06
N ALA A 112 -0.98 -16.59 -34.40
CA ALA A 112 -2.00 -17.60 -34.64
C ALA A 112 -2.48 -17.54 -36.09
N GLY A 113 -2.81 -16.35 -36.58
CA GLY A 113 -3.22 -16.13 -37.96
C GLY A 113 -2.17 -16.60 -38.98
N THR A 114 -0.87 -16.34 -38.75
CA THR A 114 0.18 -16.86 -39.63
C THR A 114 0.26 -18.39 -39.63
N ILE A 115 0.14 -19.02 -38.46
CA ILE A 115 0.15 -20.49 -38.37
C ILE A 115 -1.05 -21.09 -39.09
N VAL A 116 -2.24 -20.52 -38.87
CA VAL A 116 -3.49 -20.97 -39.50
C VAL A 116 -3.43 -20.79 -41.01
N LEU A 117 -2.84 -19.69 -41.50
CA LEU A 117 -2.60 -19.47 -42.93
C LEU A 117 -1.71 -20.57 -43.52
N ILE A 118 -0.61 -20.93 -42.85
CA ILE A 118 0.28 -22.01 -43.31
C ILE A 118 -0.46 -23.35 -43.34
N ILE A 119 -1.24 -23.66 -42.30
CA ILE A 119 -2.07 -24.87 -42.25
C ILE A 119 -3.09 -24.89 -43.39
N ALA A 120 -3.74 -23.76 -43.66
CA ALA A 120 -4.70 -23.63 -44.76
C ALA A 120 -4.05 -23.90 -46.12
N ILE A 121 -2.85 -23.36 -46.37
CA ILE A 121 -2.08 -23.61 -47.60
C ILE A 121 -1.72 -25.10 -47.72
N LEU A 122 -1.25 -25.73 -46.64
CA LEU A 122 -0.91 -27.15 -46.64
C LEU A 122 -2.15 -28.04 -46.88
N LEU A 123 -3.27 -27.73 -46.22
CA LEU A 123 -4.53 -28.45 -46.43
C LEU A 123 -5.04 -28.28 -47.85
N PHE A 124 -4.90 -27.10 -48.45
CA PHE A 124 -5.28 -26.85 -49.83
C PHE A 124 -4.44 -27.69 -50.80
N LEU A 125 -3.12 -27.74 -50.62
CA LEU A 125 -2.21 -28.57 -51.42
C LEU A 125 -2.52 -30.07 -51.32
N VAL A 126 -2.78 -30.57 -50.10
CA VAL A 126 -3.17 -31.97 -49.87
C VAL A 126 -4.55 -32.25 -50.48
N SER A 127 -5.48 -31.30 -50.37
CA SER A 127 -6.80 -31.42 -50.97
C SER A 127 -6.73 -31.55 -52.49
N GLU A 128 -5.96 -30.68 -53.15
CA GLU A 128 -5.83 -30.67 -54.62
C GLU A 128 -5.02 -31.88 -55.13
N GLY A 129 -3.91 -32.22 -54.45
CA GLY A 129 -2.98 -33.24 -54.93
C GLY A 129 -3.38 -34.69 -54.61
N ILE A 130 -4.17 -34.92 -53.56
CA ILE A 130 -4.53 -36.28 -53.11
C ILE A 130 -6.04 -36.50 -53.10
N LEU A 131 -6.81 -35.62 -52.45
CA LEU A 131 -8.25 -35.83 -52.29
C LEU A 131 -9.01 -35.71 -53.62
N GLU A 132 -8.71 -34.70 -54.41
CA GLU A 132 -9.41 -34.43 -55.67
C GLU A 132 -9.29 -35.59 -56.69
N PRO A 133 -8.09 -36.13 -57.01
CA PRO A 133 -8.00 -37.28 -57.91
C PRO A 133 -8.63 -38.56 -57.34
N LEU A 134 -8.68 -38.70 -56.01
CA LEU A 134 -9.34 -39.85 -55.36
C LEU A 134 -10.86 -39.76 -55.49
N ILE A 135 -11.44 -38.57 -55.30
CA ILE A 135 -12.87 -38.30 -55.42
C ILE A 135 -13.32 -38.40 -56.87
N GLU A 136 -12.54 -37.86 -57.82
CA GLU A 136 -12.85 -37.98 -59.26
C GLU A 136 -12.86 -39.43 -59.73
N LYS A 137 -11.95 -40.27 -59.21
CA LYS A 137 -11.89 -41.70 -59.56
C LYS A 137 -13.11 -42.50 -59.07
N GLU A 138 -13.64 -42.19 -57.89
CA GLU A 138 -14.72 -42.96 -57.27
C GLU A 138 -16.13 -42.42 -57.59
N THR A 139 -16.30 -41.10 -57.64
CA THR A 139 -17.62 -40.47 -57.81
C THR A 139 -17.83 -39.81 -59.16
N GLY A 140 -16.77 -39.41 -59.87
CA GLY A 140 -16.85 -38.72 -61.16
C GLY A 140 -17.62 -37.39 -61.15
N ASP A 141 -18.02 -36.90 -59.97
CA ASP A 141 -18.94 -35.77 -59.83
C ASP A 141 -18.20 -34.54 -59.26
N PHE A 142 -18.12 -33.50 -60.08
CA PHE A 142 -17.47 -32.22 -59.77
C PHE A 142 -18.07 -31.56 -58.52
N TYR A 143 -19.38 -31.72 -58.27
CA TYR A 143 -20.05 -31.08 -57.13
C TYR A 143 -19.57 -31.63 -55.78
N VAL A 144 -19.15 -32.89 -55.73
CA VAL A 144 -18.63 -33.54 -54.51
C VAL A 144 -17.29 -32.93 -54.11
N GLY A 145 -16.37 -32.73 -55.07
CA GLY A 145 -15.09 -32.08 -54.82
C GLY A 145 -15.25 -30.66 -54.29
N LEU A 146 -16.19 -29.90 -54.87
CA LEU A 146 -16.49 -28.54 -54.43
C LEU A 146 -17.10 -28.51 -53.01
N GLY A 147 -17.97 -29.47 -52.68
CA GLY A 147 -18.52 -29.64 -51.34
C GLY A 147 -17.44 -29.91 -50.28
N VAL A 148 -16.48 -30.78 -50.58
CA VAL A 148 -15.35 -31.08 -49.67
C VAL A 148 -14.50 -29.84 -49.40
N LYS A 149 -14.17 -29.06 -50.43
CA LYS A 149 -13.43 -27.79 -50.28
C LYS A 149 -14.17 -26.80 -49.37
N LEU A 150 -15.49 -26.72 -49.49
CA LEU A 150 -16.33 -25.86 -48.66
C LEU A 150 -16.36 -26.33 -47.20
N VAL A 151 -16.45 -27.64 -46.97
CA VAL A 151 -16.37 -28.22 -45.61
C VAL A 151 -15.01 -27.96 -44.97
N ILE A 152 -13.90 -28.13 -45.70
CA ILE A 152 -12.54 -27.83 -45.21
C ILE A 152 -12.41 -26.33 -44.86
N ALA A 153 -12.91 -25.44 -45.73
CA ALA A 153 -12.91 -24.00 -45.48
C ALA A 153 -13.73 -23.63 -44.24
N LEU A 154 -14.87 -24.28 -44.02
CA LEU A 154 -15.71 -24.07 -42.84
C LEU A 154 -15.05 -24.58 -41.55
N LEU A 155 -14.28 -25.67 -41.62
CA LEU A 155 -13.52 -26.24 -40.51
C LEU A 155 -12.27 -25.42 -40.13
N LEU A 156 -11.74 -24.55 -41.00
CA LEU A 156 -10.60 -23.70 -40.66
C LEU A 156 -10.92 -22.70 -39.55
N ARG A 157 -12.17 -22.21 -39.47
CA ARG A 157 -12.58 -21.21 -38.48
C ARG A 157 -12.54 -21.72 -37.02
N PRO A 158 -13.07 -22.92 -36.69
CA PRO A 158 -12.90 -23.47 -35.35
C PRO A 158 -11.44 -23.81 -35.02
N ILE A 159 -10.63 -24.22 -36.01
CA ILE A 159 -9.19 -24.45 -35.83
C ILE A 159 -8.48 -23.14 -35.46
N ASP A 160 -8.80 -22.03 -36.14
CA ASP A 160 -8.25 -20.71 -35.84
C ASP A 160 -8.51 -20.29 -34.39
N PHE A 161 -9.78 -20.37 -33.96
CA PHE A 161 -10.17 -20.05 -32.59
C PHE A 161 -9.48 -20.94 -31.54
N LEU A 162 -9.34 -22.24 -31.80
CA LEU A 162 -8.64 -23.16 -30.91
C LEU A 162 -7.14 -22.85 -30.82
N THR A 163 -6.53 -22.52 -31.95
CA THR A 163 -5.10 -22.21 -32.04
C THR A 163 -4.80 -20.91 -31.30
N GLU A 164 -5.61 -19.88 -31.49
CA GLU A 164 -5.52 -18.61 -30.76
C GLU A 164 -5.68 -18.84 -29.24
N LYS A 165 -6.71 -19.59 -28.83
CA LYS A 165 -6.96 -19.88 -27.40
C LYS A 165 -5.82 -20.68 -26.76
N TYR A 166 -5.25 -21.65 -27.49
CA TYR A 166 -4.12 -22.44 -27.01
C TYR A 166 -2.84 -21.61 -26.86
N LEU A 167 -2.51 -20.82 -27.89
CA LEU A 167 -1.33 -19.94 -27.86
C LEU A 167 -1.45 -18.85 -26.79
N MET A 168 -2.65 -18.30 -26.57
CA MET A 168 -2.89 -17.29 -25.54
C MET A 168 -2.68 -17.86 -24.14
N ARG A 169 -3.21 -19.05 -23.85
CA ARG A 169 -2.98 -19.75 -22.58
C ARG A 169 -1.50 -20.03 -22.33
N ARG A 170 -0.75 -20.39 -23.37
CA ARG A 170 0.69 -20.63 -23.27
C ARG A 170 1.46 -19.33 -22.99
N ALA A 171 1.14 -18.26 -23.74
CA ALA A 171 1.80 -16.97 -23.59
C ALA A 171 1.59 -16.35 -22.20
N LEU A 172 0.38 -16.43 -21.65
CA LEU A 172 0.08 -15.95 -20.30
C LEU A 172 0.87 -16.72 -19.21
N ARG A 173 0.99 -18.05 -19.33
CA ARG A 173 1.79 -18.86 -18.39
C ARG A 173 3.26 -18.52 -18.42
N THR A 174 3.82 -18.22 -19.61
CA THR A 174 5.22 -17.81 -19.74
C THR A 174 5.44 -16.41 -19.18
N ALA A 175 4.48 -15.49 -19.37
CA ALA A 175 4.56 -14.13 -18.83
C ALA A 175 4.45 -14.07 -17.30
N GLN A 176 3.73 -15.00 -16.66
CA GLN A 176 3.60 -15.10 -15.20
C GLN A 176 4.77 -15.83 -14.52
N ALA A 177 5.62 -16.51 -15.29
CA ALA A 177 6.77 -17.27 -14.77
C ALA A 177 8.10 -16.47 -14.83
N GLN A 178 8.06 -15.24 -15.34
CA GLN A 178 9.16 -14.27 -15.36
C GLN A 178 8.89 -13.16 -14.36
#